data_AF-Q31RA7-F1
#
_entry.id   AF-Q31RA7-F1
#
_cell.length_a   1.000
_cell.length_b   1.000
_cell.length_c   1.000
_cell.angle_alpha   90.00
_cell.angle_beta   90.00
_cell.angle_gamma   90.00
#
_symmetry.space_group_name_H-M   'P 1'
#
loop_
_entity.id
_entity.type
_entity.pdbx_description
1 polymer ?
#
loop_
_entity_poly.entity_id
_entity_poly.type
_entity_poly.pdbx_seq_one_letter_code
_entity_poly.pdbx_strand_id
1 'polypeptide(L)'
;MLPDDFSVLPSEPETPPVLLPELGREPETPAEPALELPAPESSLTEETVATPVEDSPPPAEASLQRLTAIALADLEARQAALLASIEKLERRRDRIQQEIRSSFAGKSQEIAVRVQSFKDYLVGSLQDLAASAEQLDLVPPQPIAAPEIIAPPPASVEAKAPLRPGFADPEFAPEAELIEQELNRYRQSPDYYGQPWVLRRTFEAVHEEPVREWFFTMGGRGALRSFGSRQQNVLIASAVISVLNHLYGERLVPLILASTPERLGEWRRGLQDCLGLSREDFGPNQGITLFEFADALVQKAERIEERGDLPLIVIDDGEDSVSLSLLQFPLWLAFAPDPRQPSYDLF
;
A
#
# COMPACT_ATOMS: atom_id res chain seq x y z
N MET A 1 -63.15 53.42 -27.80
CA MET A 1 -62.56 52.30 -27.04
C MET A 1 -61.15 52.14 -27.54
N LEU A 2 -60.21 52.46 -26.67
CA LEU A 2 -58.77 52.66 -26.86
C LEU A 2 -58.04 51.46 -26.18
N PRO A 3 -56.72 51.31 -26.26
CA PRO A 3 -56.05 50.30 -27.10
C PRO A 3 -55.03 49.45 -26.31
N ASP A 4 -54.18 48.74 -27.06
CA ASP A 4 -52.79 48.35 -26.81
C ASP A 4 -52.24 48.51 -25.38
N ASP A 5 -51.85 47.38 -24.77
CA ASP A 5 -51.01 47.39 -23.58
C ASP A 5 -49.81 46.45 -23.70
N PHE A 6 -48.69 47.01 -23.24
CA PHE A 6 -47.33 46.51 -23.21
C PHE A 6 -47.17 45.39 -22.16
N SER A 7 -46.31 44.41 -22.44
CA SER A 7 -45.58 43.62 -21.41
C SER A 7 -44.41 42.93 -22.12
N VAL A 8 -43.26 43.61 -22.26
CA VAL A 8 -42.11 43.55 -21.34
C VAL A 8 -41.64 42.11 -21.10
N LEU A 9 -40.68 41.68 -21.93
CA LEU A 9 -39.88 40.48 -21.72
C LEU A 9 -38.94 40.69 -20.52
N PRO A 10 -38.70 39.67 -19.68
CA PRO A 10 -37.74 39.78 -18.58
C PRO A 10 -36.29 39.80 -19.11
N SER A 11 -35.50 40.71 -18.55
CA SER A 11 -34.08 40.94 -18.80
C SER A 11 -33.24 39.71 -18.45
N GLU A 12 -32.31 39.36 -19.35
CA GLU A 12 -31.24 38.40 -19.08
C GLU A 12 -30.34 38.89 -17.91
N PRO A 13 -29.82 37.99 -17.06
CA PRO A 13 -28.82 38.36 -16.07
C PRO A 13 -27.47 38.60 -16.75
N GLU A 14 -26.97 39.84 -16.65
CA GLU A 14 -25.60 40.21 -17.00
C GLU A 14 -24.60 39.30 -16.28
N THR A 15 -23.79 38.61 -17.08
CA THR A 15 -22.64 37.84 -16.59
C THR A 15 -21.46 38.80 -16.47
N PRO A 16 -20.79 38.93 -15.31
CA PRO A 16 -19.61 39.77 -15.19
C PRO A 16 -18.45 39.19 -16.02
N PRO A 17 -17.56 40.04 -16.57
CA PRO A 17 -16.49 39.58 -17.45
C PRO A 17 -15.49 38.69 -16.71
N VAL A 18 -15.16 37.57 -17.35
CA VAL A 18 -14.08 36.66 -16.95
C VAL A 18 -12.76 37.41 -17.06
N LEU A 19 -12.15 37.70 -15.91
CA LEU A 19 -10.74 38.06 -15.80
C LEU A 19 -9.90 36.82 -16.09
N LEU A 20 -9.24 36.79 -17.25
CA LEU A 20 -8.14 35.87 -17.53
C LEU A 20 -6.93 36.29 -16.68
N PRO A 21 -6.36 35.41 -15.83
CA PRO A 21 -5.02 35.63 -15.30
C PRO A 21 -4.01 35.34 -16.41
N GLU A 22 -3.27 36.39 -16.77
CA GLU A 22 -2.07 36.39 -17.59
C GLU A 22 -1.10 35.23 -17.28
N LEU A 23 -0.50 34.70 -18.34
CA LEU A 23 0.62 33.77 -18.32
C LEU A 23 1.78 34.31 -17.45
N GLY A 24 2.08 33.66 -16.34
CA GLY A 24 3.42 33.66 -15.74
C GLY A 24 4.26 32.60 -16.45
N ARG A 25 5.20 32.93 -17.34
CA ARG A 25 6.52 33.55 -17.10
C ARG A 25 7.41 32.63 -16.26
N GLU A 26 8.12 31.75 -16.96
CA GLU A 26 9.22 30.94 -16.40
C GLU A 26 10.39 31.84 -15.95
N PRO A 27 11.15 31.46 -14.90
CA PRO A 27 12.24 32.26 -14.39
C PRO A 27 13.47 32.18 -15.29
N GLU A 28 13.91 33.35 -15.75
CA GLU A 28 15.22 33.58 -16.37
C GLU A 28 16.37 33.17 -15.44
N THR A 29 17.32 32.42 -15.98
CA THR A 29 18.64 32.17 -15.37
C THR A 29 19.70 32.87 -16.23
N PRO A 30 20.75 33.49 -15.65
CA PRO A 30 21.51 34.56 -16.31
C PRO A 30 22.45 34.05 -17.39
N ALA A 31 22.47 34.77 -18.51
CA ALA A 31 23.45 34.62 -19.58
C ALA A 31 24.71 35.46 -19.31
N GLU A 32 25.88 34.89 -19.58
CA GLU A 32 27.14 35.59 -19.86
C GLU A 32 28.12 34.61 -20.57
N PRO A 33 29.08 35.08 -21.39
CA PRO A 33 28.85 35.54 -22.75
C PRO A 33 29.57 34.67 -23.81
N ALA A 34 29.00 34.64 -25.01
CA ALA A 34 29.60 34.01 -26.18
C ALA A 34 30.73 34.89 -26.74
N LEU A 35 31.91 34.28 -26.91
CA LEU A 35 33.04 34.86 -27.62
C LEU A 35 32.76 34.91 -29.13
N GLU A 36 32.91 36.12 -29.64
CA GLU A 36 32.79 36.60 -31.01
C GLU A 36 34.02 36.17 -31.84
N LEU A 37 33.80 35.54 -33.00
CA LEU A 37 34.79 35.45 -34.08
C LEU A 37 34.08 35.53 -35.45
N PRO A 38 34.73 36.17 -36.45
CA PRO A 38 34.04 36.93 -37.49
C PRO A 38 33.67 36.12 -38.73
N ALA A 39 32.60 36.55 -39.39
CA ALA A 39 32.27 36.18 -40.76
C ALA A 39 33.31 36.73 -41.75
N PRO A 40 33.69 35.99 -42.81
CA PRO A 40 34.33 36.59 -43.96
C PRO A 40 33.27 37.09 -44.95
N GLU A 41 33.36 38.38 -45.27
CA GLU A 41 32.77 38.96 -46.47
C GLU A 41 33.36 38.27 -47.72
N SER A 42 32.50 37.82 -48.63
CA SER A 42 32.92 37.49 -49.99
C SER A 42 32.06 38.24 -50.99
N SER A 43 32.72 39.21 -51.60
CA SER A 43 32.31 40.04 -52.72
C SER A 43 31.85 39.23 -53.94
N LEU A 44 30.80 39.74 -54.57
CA LEU A 44 30.35 39.37 -55.91
C LEU A 44 31.41 39.78 -56.95
N THR A 45 31.86 38.82 -57.76
CA THR A 45 32.28 39.09 -59.15
C THR A 45 31.78 37.93 -60.00
N GLU A 46 30.91 38.25 -60.96
CA GLU A 46 30.51 37.38 -62.06
C GLU A 46 31.71 37.17 -62.99
N GLU A 47 31.98 35.91 -63.38
CA GLU A 47 32.13 35.58 -64.80
C GLU A 47 32.01 34.06 -65.03
N THR A 48 30.95 33.71 -65.77
CA THR A 48 30.66 32.54 -66.61
C THR A 48 31.69 31.41 -66.75
N VAL A 49 31.24 30.15 -66.67
CA VAL A 49 31.12 29.20 -67.80
C VAL A 49 30.42 27.92 -67.31
N ALA A 50 29.32 27.57 -67.98
CA ALA A 50 28.60 26.33 -67.75
C ALA A 50 29.39 25.11 -68.27
N THR A 51 29.49 24.06 -67.46
CA THR A 51 29.58 22.66 -67.91
C THR A 51 28.82 21.74 -66.93
N PRO A 52 28.25 20.62 -67.40
CA PRO A 52 27.20 19.90 -66.68
C PRO A 52 27.68 18.56 -66.06
N VAL A 53 26.93 18.10 -65.04
CA VAL A 53 26.85 16.73 -64.49
C VAL A 53 28.05 16.20 -63.69
N GLU A 54 27.83 15.90 -62.40
CA GLU A 54 27.98 14.54 -61.83
C GLU A 54 27.44 14.50 -60.38
N ASP A 55 26.18 14.06 -60.24
CA ASP A 55 25.63 13.58 -58.98
C ASP A 55 25.96 12.07 -58.90
N SER A 56 27.18 11.75 -58.47
CA SER A 56 27.55 10.38 -58.12
C SER A 56 27.32 10.18 -56.63
N PRO A 57 26.52 9.18 -56.20
CA PRO A 57 26.44 8.85 -54.78
C PRO A 57 27.84 8.52 -54.27
N PRO A 58 28.21 8.92 -53.03
CA PRO A 58 29.51 8.58 -52.48
C PRO A 58 29.73 7.07 -52.61
N PRO A 59 30.96 6.62 -52.94
CA PRO A 59 31.23 5.19 -53.11
C PRO A 59 30.73 4.46 -51.86
N ALA A 60 30.05 3.32 -52.05
CA ALA A 60 29.39 2.58 -50.97
C ALA A 60 30.32 2.33 -49.77
N GLU A 61 31.62 2.20 -50.02
CA GLU A 61 32.69 2.10 -49.02
C GLU A 61 32.78 3.33 -48.09
N ALA A 62 32.64 4.54 -48.61
CA ALA A 62 32.68 5.77 -47.81
C ALA A 62 31.42 5.92 -46.92
N SER A 63 30.26 5.46 -47.40
CA SER A 63 29.03 5.42 -46.62
C SER A 63 29.11 4.37 -45.50
N LEU A 64 29.67 3.19 -45.79
CA LEU A 64 29.91 2.15 -44.78
C LEU A 64 30.90 2.59 -43.71
N GLN A 65 32.00 3.24 -44.09
CA GLN A 65 32.99 3.79 -43.15
C GLN A 65 32.37 4.82 -42.19
N ARG A 66 31.48 5.69 -42.69
CA ARG A 66 30.75 6.66 -41.84
C ARG A 66 29.81 5.95 -40.87
N LEU A 67 29.05 4.96 -41.33
CA LEU A 67 28.16 4.20 -40.44
C LEU A 67 28.93 3.45 -39.35
N THR A 68 30.08 2.85 -39.69
CA THR A 68 30.94 2.20 -38.69
C THR A 68 31.53 3.17 -37.68
N ALA A 69 31.91 4.38 -38.12
CA ALA A 69 32.44 5.41 -37.22
C ALA A 69 31.36 5.92 -36.26
N ILE A 70 30.13 6.11 -36.74
CA ILE A 70 28.99 6.51 -35.91
C ILE A 70 28.65 5.41 -34.89
N ALA A 71 28.62 4.15 -35.32
CA ALA A 71 28.34 3.03 -34.42
C ALA A 71 29.41 2.88 -33.33
N LEU A 72 30.69 3.08 -33.68
CA LEU A 72 31.78 3.05 -32.71
C LEU A 72 31.65 4.19 -31.69
N ALA A 73 31.35 5.42 -32.15
CA ALA A 73 31.16 6.56 -31.27
C ALA A 73 29.96 6.37 -30.31
N ASP A 74 28.86 5.78 -30.77
CA ASP A 74 27.70 5.47 -29.91
C ASP A 74 28.05 4.39 -28.86
N LEU A 75 28.82 3.37 -29.24
CA LEU A 75 29.30 2.36 -28.29
C LEU A 75 30.23 2.95 -27.22
N GLU A 76 31.16 3.83 -27.60
CA GLU A 76 32.05 4.53 -26.68
C GLU A 76 31.26 5.44 -25.72
N ALA A 77 30.26 6.17 -26.22
CA ALA A 77 29.39 7.00 -25.40
C ALA A 77 28.59 6.17 -24.38
N ARG A 78 28.03 5.02 -24.80
CA ARG A 78 27.34 4.09 -23.90
C ARG A 78 28.27 3.49 -22.85
N GLN A 79 29.49 3.14 -23.23
CA GLN A 79 30.49 2.63 -22.30
C GLN A 79 30.83 3.68 -21.22
N ALA A 80 31.05 4.93 -21.62
CA ALA A 80 31.33 6.03 -20.69
C ALA A 80 30.15 6.28 -19.73
N ALA A 81 28.91 6.28 -20.25
CA ALA A 81 27.71 6.43 -19.43
C ALA A 81 27.54 5.29 -18.41
N LEU A 82 27.81 4.05 -18.83
CA LEU A 82 27.77 2.89 -17.94
C LEU A 82 28.82 2.98 -16.83
N LEU A 83 30.06 3.37 -17.14
CA LEU A 83 31.11 3.55 -16.13
C LEU A 83 30.74 4.61 -15.09
N ALA A 84 30.18 5.74 -15.52
CA ALA A 84 29.69 6.78 -14.61
C ALA A 84 28.54 6.27 -13.72
N SER A 85 27.64 5.44 -14.26
CA SER A 85 26.55 4.83 -13.50
C SER A 85 27.06 3.86 -12.43
N ILE A 86 28.08 3.06 -12.76
CA ILE A 86 28.72 2.12 -11.83
C ILE A 86 29.34 2.89 -10.67
N GLU A 87 30.12 3.94 -10.95
CA GLU A 87 30.75 4.75 -9.92
C GLU A 87 29.71 5.40 -8.99
N LYS A 88 28.59 5.89 -9.54
CA LYS A 88 27.47 6.45 -8.75
C LYS A 88 26.85 5.39 -7.83
N LEU A 89 26.66 4.17 -8.33
CA LEU A 89 26.10 3.06 -7.55
C LEU A 89 27.05 2.60 -6.44
N GLU A 90 28.35 2.54 -6.71
CA GLU A 90 29.35 2.19 -5.69
C GLU A 90 29.40 3.22 -4.57
N ARG A 91 29.40 4.52 -4.91
CA ARG A 91 29.32 5.60 -3.91
C ARG A 91 28.05 5.50 -3.06
N ARG A 92 26.90 5.17 -3.67
CA ARG A 92 25.63 4.97 -2.95
C ARG A 92 25.68 3.77 -2.02
N ARG A 93 26.22 2.63 -2.48
CA ARG A 93 26.43 1.42 -1.67
C ARG A 93 27.27 1.73 -0.44
N ASP A 94 28.39 2.42 -0.62
CA ASP A 94 29.32 2.71 0.47
C ASP A 94 28.70 3.66 1.51
N ARG A 95 27.91 4.65 1.07
CA ARG A 95 27.12 5.51 1.96
C ARG A 95 26.12 4.72 2.79
N ILE A 96 25.34 3.84 2.15
CA ILE A 96 24.36 2.98 2.83
C ILE A 96 25.06 2.06 3.83
N GLN A 97 26.21 1.48 3.49
CA GLN A 97 26.98 0.64 4.43
C GLN A 97 27.46 1.43 5.65
N GLN A 98 27.88 2.69 5.49
CA GLN A 98 28.26 3.56 6.61
C GLN A 98 27.06 3.95 7.48
N GLU A 99 25.92 4.25 6.86
CA GLU A 99 24.66 4.53 7.56
C GLU A 99 24.21 3.31 8.37
N ILE A 100 24.27 2.10 7.81
CA ILE A 100 23.93 0.85 8.52
C ILE A 100 24.88 0.63 9.70
N ARG A 101 26.20 0.72 9.50
CA ARG A 101 27.19 0.51 10.58
C ARG A 101 27.02 1.51 11.73
N SER A 102 26.74 2.77 11.42
CA SER A 102 26.55 3.81 12.43
C SER A 102 25.18 3.73 13.12
N SER A 103 24.12 3.39 12.39
CA SER A 103 22.76 3.25 12.94
C SER A 103 22.58 1.98 13.79
N PHE A 104 23.25 0.88 13.44
CA PHE A 104 23.07 -0.43 14.10
C PHE A 104 23.72 -0.51 15.48
N ALA A 105 24.85 0.17 15.71
CA ALA A 105 25.54 0.16 17.00
C ALA A 105 24.74 0.85 18.13
N GLY A 106 23.97 1.90 17.81
CA GLY A 106 23.14 2.62 18.79
C GLY A 106 21.84 1.89 19.14
N LYS A 107 21.13 1.39 18.10
CA LYS A 107 19.81 0.74 18.28
C LYS A 107 19.92 -0.61 19.00
N SER A 108 20.96 -1.39 18.76
CA SER A 108 21.16 -2.69 19.45
C SER A 108 21.48 -2.51 20.94
N GLN A 109 22.26 -1.49 21.30
CA GLN A 109 22.53 -1.16 22.70
C GLN A 109 21.27 -0.67 23.43
N GLU A 110 20.45 0.17 22.79
CA GLU A 110 19.19 0.65 23.37
C GLU A 110 18.20 -0.50 23.59
N ILE A 111 18.11 -1.44 22.64
CA ILE A 111 17.30 -2.66 22.78
C ILE A 111 17.81 -3.52 23.94
N ALA A 112 19.12 -3.74 24.07
CA ALA A 112 19.69 -4.53 25.16
C ALA A 112 19.40 -3.91 26.53
N VAL A 113 19.50 -2.58 26.65
CA VAL A 113 19.15 -1.86 27.88
C VAL A 113 17.66 -2.00 28.19
N ARG A 114 16.78 -1.85 27.20
CA ARG A 114 15.32 -1.96 27.38
C ARG A 114 14.90 -3.37 27.79
N VAL A 115 15.46 -4.41 27.16
CA VAL A 115 15.21 -5.82 27.51
C VAL A 115 15.66 -6.13 28.93
N GLN A 116 16.84 -5.65 29.32
CA GLN A 116 17.33 -5.85 30.70
C GLN A 116 16.46 -5.11 31.71
N SER A 117 16.06 -3.85 31.45
CA SER A 117 15.16 -3.11 32.35
C SER A 117 13.79 -3.76 32.49
N PHE A 118 13.28 -4.39 31.44
CA PHE A 118 12.03 -5.12 31.49
C PHE A 118 12.15 -6.39 32.34
N LYS A 119 13.26 -7.13 32.20
CA LYS A 119 13.56 -8.27 33.05
C LYS A 119 13.64 -7.86 34.53
N ASP A 120 14.32 -6.76 34.83
CA ASP A 120 14.47 -6.26 36.20
C ASP A 120 13.11 -5.81 36.77
N TYR A 121 12.25 -5.19 35.94
CA TYR A 121 10.88 -4.82 36.31
C TYR A 121 9.97 -6.01 36.61
N LEU A 122 10.03 -7.07 35.79
CA LEU A 122 9.24 -8.30 36.01
C LEU A 122 9.66 -9.03 37.28
N VAL A 123 10.97 -9.09 37.55
CA VAL A 123 11.49 -9.71 38.78
C VAL A 123 11.02 -8.93 40.00
N GLY A 124 11.06 -7.60 39.97
CA GLY A 124 10.53 -6.75 41.05
C GLY A 124 9.02 -6.92 41.25
N SER A 125 8.24 -6.90 40.16
CA SER A 125 6.79 -7.03 40.23
C SER A 125 6.33 -8.40 40.75
N LEU A 126 7.05 -9.48 40.42
CA LEU A 126 6.78 -10.82 40.96
C LEU A 126 7.13 -10.94 42.44
N GLN A 127 8.21 -10.29 42.88
CA GLN A 127 8.58 -10.23 44.29
C GLN A 127 7.55 -9.43 45.10
N ASP A 128 7.09 -8.30 44.57
CA ASP A 128 6.06 -7.47 45.20
C ASP A 128 4.71 -8.22 45.27
N LEU A 129 4.34 -8.96 44.22
CA LEU A 129 3.13 -9.79 44.23
C LEU A 129 3.22 -10.95 45.21
N ALA A 130 4.38 -11.63 45.29
CA ALA A 130 4.62 -12.70 46.25
C ALA A 130 4.55 -12.17 47.70
N ALA A 131 5.17 -11.03 47.98
CA ALA A 131 5.10 -10.38 49.28
C ALA A 131 3.67 -9.93 49.64
N SER A 132 2.91 -9.46 48.65
CA SER A 132 1.50 -9.08 48.82
C SER A 132 0.60 -10.28 49.09
N ALA A 133 0.90 -11.45 48.48
CA ALA A 133 0.16 -12.68 48.70
C ALA A 133 0.40 -13.29 50.10
N GLU A 134 1.59 -13.11 50.67
CA GLU A 134 1.91 -13.56 52.04
C GLU A 134 1.22 -12.72 53.14
N GLN A 135 0.80 -11.49 52.83
CA GLN A 135 0.09 -10.61 53.77
C GLN A 135 -1.43 -10.81 53.78
N LEU A 136 -1.97 -11.66 52.89
CA LEU A 136 -3.38 -11.99 52.86
C LEU A 136 -3.73 -13.02 53.94
N ASP A 137 -4.39 -12.54 55.00
CA ASP A 137 -4.93 -13.39 56.07
C ASP A 137 -6.15 -14.16 55.53
N LEU A 138 -6.00 -15.47 55.35
CA LEU A 138 -7.04 -16.34 54.80
C LEU A 138 -8.14 -16.58 55.83
N VAL A 139 -9.25 -15.84 55.73
CA VAL A 139 -10.47 -16.09 56.51
C VAL A 139 -11.08 -17.44 56.07
N PRO A 140 -11.38 -18.37 57.00
CA PRO A 140 -11.96 -19.66 56.64
C PRO A 140 -13.38 -19.50 56.04
N PRO A 141 -13.76 -20.36 55.08
CA PRO A 141 -15.02 -20.24 54.37
C PRO A 141 -16.20 -20.48 55.30
N GLN A 142 -17.14 -19.54 55.35
CA GLN A 142 -18.42 -19.74 56.00
C GLN A 142 -19.31 -20.68 55.16
N PRO A 143 -20.09 -21.57 55.79
CA PRO A 143 -20.98 -22.48 55.08
C PRO A 143 -22.12 -21.70 54.40
N ILE A 144 -22.22 -21.86 53.09
CA ILE A 144 -23.27 -21.31 52.25
C ILE A 144 -24.58 -22.05 52.57
N ALA A 145 -25.58 -21.33 53.08
CA ALA A 145 -26.95 -21.84 53.21
C ALA A 145 -27.60 -21.98 51.82
N ALA A 146 -28.44 -23.00 51.66
CA ALA A 146 -29.04 -23.44 50.40
C ALA A 146 -29.73 -22.30 49.61
N PRO A 147 -29.63 -22.28 48.26
CA PRO A 147 -30.29 -21.27 47.46
C PRO A 147 -31.79 -21.55 47.32
N GLU A 148 -32.61 -20.59 47.78
CA GLU A 148 -34.00 -20.45 47.35
C GLU A 148 -34.04 -20.13 45.84
N ILE A 149 -34.95 -20.81 45.14
CA ILE A 149 -35.20 -20.66 43.71
C ILE A 149 -35.84 -19.28 43.48
N ILE A 150 -35.04 -18.31 43.06
CA ILE A 150 -35.51 -17.02 42.54
C ILE A 150 -35.81 -17.21 41.04
N ALA A 151 -37.02 -16.84 40.63
CA ALA A 151 -37.47 -16.84 39.24
C ALA A 151 -36.58 -15.97 38.34
N PRO A 152 -36.39 -16.33 37.05
CA PRO A 152 -35.46 -15.63 36.17
C PRO A 152 -35.96 -14.22 35.80
N PRO A 153 -35.14 -13.17 35.96
CA PRO A 153 -35.39 -11.88 35.31
C PRO A 153 -35.05 -11.96 33.80
N PRO A 154 -35.63 -11.08 32.97
CA PRO A 154 -35.43 -11.12 31.51
C PRO A 154 -33.97 -10.79 31.14
N ALA A 155 -33.52 -11.45 30.07
CA ALA A 155 -32.17 -11.44 29.52
C ALA A 155 -31.43 -10.10 29.63
N SER A 156 -30.42 -10.08 30.50
CA SER A 156 -29.34 -9.10 30.45
C SER A 156 -28.37 -9.49 29.34
N VAL A 157 -28.20 -8.57 28.39
CA VAL A 157 -27.17 -8.45 27.36
C VAL A 157 -25.99 -9.41 27.54
N GLU A 158 -25.82 -10.30 26.57
CA GLU A 158 -24.61 -11.11 26.40
C GLU A 158 -23.38 -10.19 26.47
N ALA A 159 -22.61 -10.31 27.56
CA ALA A 159 -21.24 -9.84 27.58
C ALA A 159 -20.48 -10.68 26.56
N LYS A 160 -20.29 -10.14 25.35
CA LYS A 160 -19.47 -10.73 24.29
C LYS A 160 -18.11 -11.07 24.89
N ALA A 161 -17.79 -12.35 24.93
CA ALA A 161 -16.46 -12.80 25.30
C ALA A 161 -15.42 -12.13 24.37
N PRO A 162 -14.27 -11.69 24.91
CA PRO A 162 -13.21 -11.17 24.05
C PRO A 162 -12.71 -12.32 23.17
N LEU A 163 -12.95 -12.22 21.85
CA LEU A 163 -12.25 -13.04 20.87
C LEU A 163 -10.81 -12.53 20.80
N ARG A 164 -9.99 -12.94 21.77
CA ARG A 164 -8.54 -12.86 21.65
C ARG A 164 -8.10 -14.18 21.02
N PRO A 165 -7.68 -14.20 19.76
CA PRO A 165 -7.13 -15.43 19.23
C PRO A 165 -5.80 -15.75 19.91
N GLY A 166 -5.72 -17.01 20.34
CA GLY A 166 -4.57 -17.55 21.03
C GLY A 166 -3.33 -17.59 20.13
N PHE A 167 -2.16 -17.58 20.75
CA PHE A 167 -0.86 -17.59 20.09
C PHE A 167 -0.45 -18.95 19.48
N ALA A 168 -1.29 -20.01 19.57
CA ALA A 168 -0.79 -21.37 19.35
C ALA A 168 -1.76 -22.39 18.71
N ASP A 169 -3.05 -22.10 18.57
CA ASP A 169 -4.01 -23.03 17.95
C ASP A 169 -4.38 -22.58 16.53
N PRO A 170 -4.68 -23.50 15.61
CA PRO A 170 -5.20 -23.15 14.29
C PRO A 170 -6.53 -22.42 14.47
N GLU A 171 -6.46 -21.08 14.43
CA GLU A 171 -7.55 -20.15 14.74
C GLU A 171 -8.82 -20.44 13.94
N PHE A 172 -8.64 -21.05 12.75
CA PHE A 172 -9.70 -21.35 11.79
C PHE A 172 -10.03 -22.84 11.66
N ALA A 173 -9.51 -23.72 12.53
CA ALA A 173 -9.85 -25.15 12.50
C ALA A 173 -11.36 -25.45 12.64
N PRO A 174 -12.14 -24.77 13.52
CA PRO A 174 -13.58 -25.02 13.59
C PRO A 174 -14.31 -24.57 12.32
N GLU A 175 -13.84 -23.51 11.67
CA GLU A 175 -14.44 -22.91 10.48
C GLU A 175 -13.86 -23.44 9.16
N ALA A 176 -12.93 -24.41 9.21
CA ALA A 176 -12.17 -24.86 8.05
C ALA A 176 -13.06 -25.37 6.91
N GLU A 177 -14.10 -26.13 7.24
CA GLU A 177 -15.06 -26.63 6.25
C GLU A 177 -15.79 -25.48 5.54
N LEU A 178 -16.14 -24.42 6.26
CA LEU A 178 -16.85 -23.27 5.71
C LEU A 178 -15.93 -22.40 4.87
N ILE A 179 -14.68 -22.19 5.30
CA ILE A 179 -13.66 -21.48 4.52
C ILE A 179 -13.42 -22.20 3.19
N GLU A 180 -13.22 -23.52 3.22
CA GLU A 180 -13.03 -24.33 2.01
C GLU A 180 -14.26 -24.29 1.09
N GLN A 181 -15.47 -24.28 1.65
CA GLN A 181 -16.70 -24.12 0.87
C GLN A 181 -16.77 -22.75 0.16
N GLU A 182 -16.41 -21.66 0.83
CA GLU A 182 -16.35 -20.32 0.22
C GLU A 182 -15.32 -20.24 -0.90
N LEU A 183 -14.09 -20.71 -0.65
CA LEU A 183 -13.03 -20.72 -1.67
C LEU A 183 -13.43 -21.55 -2.89
N ASN A 184 -14.03 -22.71 -2.66
CA ASN A 184 -14.51 -23.55 -3.73
C ASN A 184 -15.67 -22.90 -4.50
N ARG A 185 -16.56 -22.17 -3.81
CA ARG A 185 -17.63 -21.40 -4.47
C ARG A 185 -17.07 -20.34 -5.41
N TYR A 186 -16.07 -19.58 -4.97
CA TYR A 186 -15.43 -18.55 -5.80
C TYR A 186 -14.84 -19.12 -7.09
N ARG A 187 -14.33 -20.36 -7.05
CA ARG A 187 -13.80 -21.07 -8.22
C ARG A 187 -14.88 -21.64 -9.13
N GLN A 188 -15.85 -22.35 -8.55
CA GLN A 188 -16.80 -23.15 -9.33
C GLN A 188 -18.03 -22.36 -9.77
N SER A 189 -18.39 -21.31 -9.04
CA SER A 189 -19.60 -20.52 -9.28
C SER A 189 -19.36 -19.05 -8.90
N PRO A 190 -18.49 -18.33 -9.65
CA PRO A 190 -18.23 -16.93 -9.39
C PRO A 190 -19.50 -16.09 -9.60
N ASP A 191 -19.85 -15.30 -8.59
CA ASP A 191 -21.00 -14.41 -8.62
C ASP A 191 -20.57 -12.97 -8.95
N TYR A 192 -20.53 -12.65 -10.25
CA TYR A 192 -20.14 -11.32 -10.73
C TYR A 192 -21.08 -10.19 -10.29
N TYR A 193 -22.26 -10.51 -9.76
CA TYR A 193 -23.28 -9.55 -9.33
C TYR A 193 -23.73 -9.78 -7.88
N GLY A 194 -22.90 -10.46 -7.08
CA GLY A 194 -23.22 -10.82 -5.71
C GLY A 194 -23.50 -9.62 -4.81
N GLN A 195 -23.91 -9.85 -3.57
CA GLN A 195 -24.07 -8.75 -2.61
C GLN A 195 -22.73 -8.07 -2.29
N PRO A 196 -22.72 -6.85 -1.71
CA PRO A 196 -21.48 -6.26 -1.22
C PRO A 196 -20.74 -7.23 -0.28
N TRP A 197 -19.41 -7.16 -0.30
CA TRP A 197 -18.51 -8.05 0.48
C TRP A 197 -18.40 -9.49 -0.02
N VAL A 198 -19.06 -9.86 -1.12
CA VAL A 198 -18.89 -11.15 -1.80
C VAL A 198 -17.93 -10.98 -2.97
N LEU A 199 -17.03 -11.94 -3.18
CA LEU A 199 -16.07 -11.89 -4.29
C LEU A 199 -16.79 -11.98 -5.67
N ARG A 200 -16.64 -10.93 -6.49
CA ARG A 200 -17.28 -10.77 -7.80
C ARG A 200 -16.34 -10.97 -8.99
N ARG A 201 -15.18 -11.59 -8.78
CA ARG A 201 -14.16 -11.78 -9.81
C ARG A 201 -13.80 -13.25 -9.96
N THR A 202 -13.21 -13.57 -11.10
CA THR A 202 -12.73 -14.91 -11.38
C THR A 202 -11.63 -15.26 -10.39
N PHE A 203 -11.82 -16.36 -9.67
CA PHE A 203 -10.86 -16.87 -8.70
C PHE A 203 -10.34 -18.22 -9.18
N GLU A 204 -9.03 -18.31 -9.39
CA GLU A 204 -8.38 -19.50 -9.95
C GLU A 204 -7.67 -20.32 -8.88
N ALA A 205 -7.29 -21.56 -9.21
CA ALA A 205 -6.55 -22.44 -8.30
C ALA A 205 -5.24 -21.81 -7.80
N VAL A 206 -4.59 -21.01 -8.64
CA VAL A 206 -3.34 -20.29 -8.33
C VAL A 206 -3.54 -19.28 -7.19
N HIS A 207 -4.75 -18.75 -7.01
CA HIS A 207 -5.08 -17.79 -5.96
C HIS A 207 -5.57 -18.47 -4.68
N GLU A 208 -6.19 -19.64 -4.80
CA GLU A 208 -6.69 -20.41 -3.64
C GLU A 208 -5.56 -20.87 -2.72
N GLU A 209 -4.48 -21.42 -3.28
CA GLU A 209 -3.40 -22.02 -2.50
C GLU A 209 -2.78 -21.04 -1.49
N PRO A 210 -2.41 -19.79 -1.86
CA PRO A 210 -1.93 -18.79 -0.91
C PRO A 210 -2.96 -18.39 0.14
N VAL A 211 -4.24 -18.24 -0.24
CA VAL A 211 -5.31 -17.89 0.71
C VAL A 211 -5.47 -19.00 1.74
N ARG A 212 -5.46 -20.25 1.29
CA ARG A 212 -5.53 -21.43 2.15
C ARG A 212 -4.31 -21.55 3.06
N GLU A 213 -3.11 -21.30 2.55
CA GLU A 213 -1.88 -21.27 3.34
C GLU A 213 -1.98 -20.21 4.45
N TRP A 214 -2.46 -19.01 4.12
CA TRP A 214 -2.64 -17.93 5.09
C TRP A 214 -3.64 -18.30 6.20
N PHE A 215 -4.78 -18.90 5.85
CA PHE A 215 -5.76 -19.34 6.85
C PHE A 215 -5.26 -20.50 7.72
N PHE A 216 -4.80 -21.59 7.11
CA PHE A 216 -4.60 -22.85 7.83
C PHE A 216 -3.16 -23.11 8.28
N THR A 217 -2.17 -22.49 7.62
CA THR A 217 -0.76 -22.64 7.99
C THR A 217 -0.29 -21.45 8.80
N MET A 218 -0.68 -20.23 8.39
CA MET A 218 -0.27 -18.99 9.06
C MET A 218 -1.26 -18.53 10.13
N GLY A 219 -2.43 -19.16 10.23
CA GLY A 219 -3.44 -18.84 11.26
C GLY A 219 -3.87 -17.39 11.21
N GLY A 220 -4.05 -16.82 10.00
CA GLY A 220 -4.48 -15.42 9.81
C GLY A 220 -3.38 -14.37 10.03
N ARG A 221 -2.13 -14.78 10.20
CA ARG A 221 -0.99 -13.90 10.49
C ARG A 221 0.19 -14.26 9.62
N GLY A 222 0.40 -13.54 8.53
CA GLY A 222 1.52 -13.87 7.67
C GLY A 222 1.69 -13.01 6.44
N ALA A 223 2.86 -13.18 5.83
CA ALA A 223 3.20 -12.56 4.57
C ALA A 223 3.09 -13.59 3.43
N LEU A 224 2.33 -13.24 2.40
CA LEU A 224 2.28 -13.97 1.13
C LEU A 224 3.26 -13.35 0.15
N ARG A 225 3.74 -14.15 -0.81
CA ARG A 225 4.51 -13.62 -1.93
C ARG A 225 3.57 -12.81 -2.84
N SER A 226 4.02 -11.64 -3.26
CA SER A 226 3.32 -10.83 -4.26
C SER A 226 3.25 -11.59 -5.60
N PHE A 227 2.13 -11.47 -6.29
CA PHE A 227 1.89 -12.09 -7.59
C PHE A 227 2.38 -11.22 -8.77
N GLY A 228 3.33 -10.31 -8.52
CA GLY A 228 3.94 -9.43 -9.53
C GLY A 228 3.01 -8.31 -10.04
N SER A 229 1.75 -8.30 -9.61
CA SER A 229 0.79 -7.24 -9.90
C SER A 229 -0.07 -6.94 -8.68
N ARG A 230 -0.22 -5.67 -8.35
CA ARG A 230 -1.10 -5.22 -7.26
C ARG A 230 -2.54 -5.67 -7.45
N GLN A 231 -3.04 -5.75 -8.69
CA GLN A 231 -4.40 -6.23 -8.96
C GLN A 231 -4.60 -7.68 -8.49
N GLN A 232 -3.58 -8.52 -8.63
CA GLN A 232 -3.60 -9.91 -8.16
C GLN A 232 -3.55 -9.96 -6.62
N ASN A 233 -2.71 -9.14 -6.00
CA ASN A 233 -2.67 -9.03 -4.54
C ASN A 233 -4.00 -8.54 -3.97
N VAL A 234 -4.64 -7.56 -4.62
CA VAL A 234 -5.97 -7.07 -4.24
C VAL A 234 -7.03 -8.15 -4.40
N LEU A 235 -6.97 -8.99 -5.44
CA LEU A 235 -7.90 -10.11 -5.61
C LEU A 235 -7.78 -11.12 -4.46
N ILE A 236 -6.55 -11.48 -4.08
CA ILE A 236 -6.26 -12.39 -2.96
C ILE A 236 -6.74 -11.78 -1.64
N ALA A 237 -6.41 -10.52 -1.38
CA ALA A 237 -6.88 -9.80 -0.20
C ALA A 237 -8.42 -9.70 -0.16
N SER A 238 -9.06 -9.48 -1.31
CA SER A 238 -10.52 -9.45 -1.42
C SER A 238 -11.13 -10.81 -1.08
N ALA A 239 -10.54 -11.92 -1.54
CA ALA A 239 -11.01 -13.25 -1.18
C ALA A 239 -10.92 -13.48 0.33
N VAL A 240 -9.80 -13.11 0.96
CA VAL A 240 -9.62 -13.17 2.41
C VAL A 240 -10.64 -12.30 3.16
N ILE A 241 -10.83 -11.05 2.73
CA ILE A 241 -11.83 -10.13 3.31
C ILE A 241 -13.23 -10.72 3.17
N SER A 242 -13.57 -11.28 2.01
CA SER A 242 -14.90 -11.85 1.76
C SER A 242 -15.21 -13.04 2.68
N VAL A 243 -14.25 -13.96 2.82
CA VAL A 243 -14.37 -15.11 3.74
C VAL A 243 -14.49 -14.63 5.18
N LEU A 244 -13.61 -13.74 5.64
CA LEU A 244 -13.64 -13.22 7.01
C LEU A 244 -14.93 -12.43 7.28
N ASN A 245 -15.46 -11.71 6.29
CA ASN A 245 -16.72 -11.00 6.42
C ASN A 245 -17.89 -11.98 6.50
N HIS A 246 -17.83 -13.13 5.83
CA HIS A 246 -18.83 -14.19 6.00
C HIS A 246 -18.79 -14.80 7.41
N LEU A 247 -17.60 -14.91 8.01
CA LEU A 247 -17.39 -15.45 9.36
C LEU A 247 -17.80 -14.48 10.47
N TYR A 248 -17.34 -13.23 10.39
CA TYR A 248 -17.42 -12.26 11.48
C TYR A 248 -18.42 -11.12 11.22
N GLY A 249 -18.90 -10.99 9.98
CA GLY A 249 -19.83 -9.93 9.56
C GLY A 249 -19.28 -8.53 9.79
N GLU A 250 -20.16 -7.62 10.21
CA GLU A 250 -19.88 -6.21 10.51
C GLU A 250 -18.80 -5.97 11.57
N ARG A 251 -18.36 -7.01 12.30
CA ARG A 251 -17.27 -6.91 13.28
C ARG A 251 -15.91 -6.88 12.62
N LEU A 252 -15.78 -7.38 11.39
CA LEU A 252 -14.54 -7.30 10.65
C LEU A 252 -14.35 -5.87 10.15
N VAL A 253 -13.20 -5.27 10.46
CA VAL A 253 -12.83 -3.95 9.96
C VAL A 253 -11.51 -4.06 9.20
N PRO A 254 -11.54 -4.10 7.85
CA PRO A 254 -10.33 -4.13 7.05
C PRO A 254 -9.62 -2.77 7.03
N LEU A 255 -8.32 -2.80 7.29
CA LEU A 255 -7.42 -1.65 7.30
C LEU A 255 -6.31 -1.90 6.29
N ILE A 256 -6.21 -1.07 5.25
CA ILE A 256 -5.21 -1.21 4.19
C ILE A 256 -4.08 -0.21 4.43
N LEU A 257 -2.84 -0.68 4.41
CA LEU A 257 -1.63 0.13 4.46
C LEU A 257 -0.95 0.13 3.09
N ALA A 258 -0.78 1.31 2.50
CA ALA A 258 0.02 1.50 1.29
C ALA A 258 0.68 2.89 1.25
N SER A 259 1.92 2.94 0.78
CA SER A 259 2.83 4.06 0.99
C SER A 259 2.58 5.31 0.13
N THR A 260 1.69 5.24 -0.87
CA THR A 260 1.39 6.39 -1.74
C THR A 260 -0.11 6.54 -2.03
N PRO A 261 -0.60 7.77 -2.28
CA PRO A 261 -1.99 8.03 -2.64
C PRO A 261 -2.46 7.29 -3.90
N GLU A 262 -1.56 7.09 -4.88
CA GLU A 262 -1.83 6.35 -6.12
C GLU A 262 -2.15 4.89 -5.79
N ARG A 263 -1.33 4.28 -4.93
CA ARG A 263 -1.53 2.90 -4.48
C ARG A 263 -2.81 2.75 -3.67
N LEU A 264 -3.10 3.68 -2.76
CA LEU A 264 -4.39 3.68 -2.05
C LEU A 264 -5.58 3.82 -3.01
N GLY A 265 -5.43 4.60 -4.07
CA GLY A 265 -6.40 4.71 -5.15
C GLY A 265 -6.63 3.40 -5.89
N GLU A 266 -5.56 2.65 -6.19
CA GLU A 266 -5.63 1.32 -6.80
C GLU A 266 -6.28 0.29 -5.86
N TRP A 267 -5.87 0.25 -4.59
CA TRP A 267 -6.49 -0.59 -3.57
C TRP A 267 -7.98 -0.31 -3.45
N ARG A 268 -8.38 0.96 -3.35
CA ARG A 268 -9.79 1.34 -3.31
C ARG A 268 -10.55 0.82 -4.53
N ARG A 269 -10.05 1.12 -5.74
CA ARG A 269 -10.71 0.72 -7.00
C ARG A 269 -10.80 -0.79 -7.10
N GLY A 270 -9.71 -1.50 -6.81
CA GLY A 270 -9.67 -2.96 -6.88
C GLY A 270 -10.59 -3.62 -5.85
N LEU A 271 -10.69 -3.09 -4.63
CA LEU A 271 -11.63 -3.58 -3.62
C LEU A 271 -13.08 -3.30 -4.00
N GLN A 272 -13.38 -2.11 -4.54
CA GLN A 272 -14.71 -1.79 -5.09
C GLN A 272 -15.11 -2.78 -6.20
N ASP A 273 -14.15 -3.09 -7.07
CA ASP A 273 -14.35 -3.96 -8.21
C ASP A 273 -14.52 -5.44 -7.81
N CYS A 274 -13.70 -5.91 -6.87
CA CYS A 274 -13.68 -7.30 -6.42
C CYS A 274 -14.79 -7.63 -5.42
N LEU A 275 -15.15 -6.71 -4.52
CA LEU A 275 -16.14 -6.93 -3.45
C LEU A 275 -17.46 -6.22 -3.70
N GLY A 276 -17.55 -5.45 -4.79
CA GLY A 276 -18.78 -4.75 -5.14
C GLY A 276 -19.14 -3.61 -4.20
N LEU A 277 -18.13 -2.98 -3.61
CA LEU A 277 -18.28 -1.90 -2.64
C LEU A 277 -18.55 -0.57 -3.33
N SER A 278 -19.27 0.29 -2.65
CA SER A 278 -19.56 1.66 -3.04
C SER A 278 -18.51 2.62 -2.47
N ARG A 279 -18.74 3.94 -2.57
CA ARG A 279 -17.87 4.94 -1.90
C ARG A 279 -18.17 5.05 -0.40
N GLU A 280 -19.38 4.69 0.02
CA GLU A 280 -19.85 4.83 1.40
C GLU A 280 -19.25 3.75 2.31
N ASP A 281 -18.86 2.62 1.72
CA ASP A 281 -18.16 1.52 2.37
C ASP A 281 -16.68 1.82 2.67
N PHE A 282 -16.21 3.03 2.36
CA PHE A 282 -14.87 3.50 2.69
C PHE A 282 -14.95 4.72 3.60
N GLY A 283 -14.40 4.60 4.80
CA GLY A 283 -14.41 5.73 5.72
C GLY A 283 -13.74 5.45 7.06
N PRO A 284 -13.61 6.49 7.88
CA PRO A 284 -13.00 6.38 9.20
C PRO A 284 -13.93 5.74 10.24
N ASN A 285 -15.24 5.66 9.97
CA ASN A 285 -16.24 5.21 10.93
C ASN A 285 -16.83 3.83 10.60
N GLN A 286 -16.83 3.44 9.32
CA GLN A 286 -17.47 2.22 8.84
C GLN A 286 -16.73 1.71 7.58
N GLY A 287 -16.75 0.39 7.41
CA GLY A 287 -16.21 -0.29 6.23
C GLY A 287 -14.69 -0.34 6.20
N ILE A 288 -14.11 -0.18 5.02
CA ILE A 288 -12.66 -0.28 4.79
C ILE A 288 -12.00 1.07 5.01
N THR A 289 -10.94 1.11 5.83
CA THR A 289 -10.11 2.31 6.02
C THR A 289 -8.74 2.14 5.36
N LEU A 290 -8.29 3.19 4.66
CA LEU A 290 -7.04 3.24 3.91
C LEU A 290 -6.04 4.15 4.64
N PHE A 291 -4.78 3.73 4.77
CA PHE A 291 -3.74 4.46 5.49
C PHE A 291 -2.44 4.55 4.68
N GLU A 292 -1.82 5.73 4.71
CA GLU A 292 -0.46 5.96 4.22
C GLU A 292 0.60 5.65 5.29
N PHE A 293 0.22 5.74 6.58
CA PHE A 293 1.14 5.64 7.70
C PHE A 293 0.70 4.59 8.70
N ALA A 294 1.64 3.71 9.07
CA ALA A 294 1.41 2.62 10.03
C ALA A 294 0.93 3.13 11.40
N ASP A 295 1.47 4.25 11.90
CA ASP A 295 1.13 4.77 13.23
C ASP A 295 -0.36 5.13 13.37
N ALA A 296 -0.95 5.71 12.32
CA ALA A 296 -2.38 6.04 12.29
C ALA A 296 -3.25 4.78 12.22
N LEU A 297 -2.79 3.77 11.48
CA LEU A 297 -3.44 2.47 11.38
C LEU A 297 -3.45 1.75 12.73
N VAL A 298 -2.29 1.68 13.41
CA VAL A 298 -2.16 1.04 14.74
C VAL A 298 -3.13 1.68 15.74
N GLN A 299 -3.18 3.01 15.82
CA GLN A 299 -4.12 3.70 16.71
C GLN A 299 -5.60 3.41 16.36
N LYS A 300 -5.92 3.20 15.07
CA LYS A 300 -7.28 2.84 14.67
C LYS A 300 -7.58 1.40 15.05
N ALA A 301 -6.65 0.48 14.82
CA ALA A 301 -6.78 -0.93 15.15
C ALA A 301 -6.94 -1.16 16.66
N GLU A 302 -6.16 -0.47 17.50
CA GLU A 302 -6.32 -0.51 18.96
C GLU A 302 -7.75 -0.11 19.38
N ARG A 303 -8.28 0.98 18.82
CA ARG A 303 -9.67 1.41 19.10
C ARG A 303 -10.73 0.44 18.61
N ILE A 304 -10.44 -0.35 17.57
CA ILE A 304 -11.35 -1.40 17.06
C ILE A 304 -11.36 -2.57 18.05
N GLU A 305 -10.19 -3.02 18.51
CA GLU A 305 -10.08 -4.07 19.52
C GLU A 305 -10.71 -3.67 20.86
N GLU A 306 -10.51 -2.43 21.31
CA GLU A 306 -11.13 -1.89 22.52
C GLU A 306 -12.67 -1.95 22.46
N ARG A 307 -13.25 -1.88 21.26
CA ARG A 307 -14.71 -2.01 21.04
C ARG A 307 -15.17 -3.46 20.92
N GLY A 308 -14.24 -4.42 20.88
CA GLY A 308 -14.51 -5.85 20.69
C GLY A 308 -14.75 -6.24 19.22
N ASP A 309 -14.38 -5.37 18.28
CA ASP A 309 -14.37 -5.65 16.85
C ASP A 309 -12.99 -6.18 16.41
N LEU A 310 -12.90 -6.68 15.18
CA LEU A 310 -11.74 -7.42 14.69
C LEU A 310 -11.03 -6.64 13.57
N PRO A 311 -9.86 -6.04 13.84
CA PRO A 311 -9.09 -5.38 12.79
C PRO A 311 -8.39 -6.42 11.91
N LEU A 312 -8.60 -6.35 10.59
CA LEU A 312 -7.80 -7.07 9.60
C LEU A 312 -6.86 -6.10 8.93
N ILE A 313 -5.56 -6.28 9.11
CA ILE A 313 -4.55 -5.40 8.54
C ILE A 313 -4.03 -6.00 7.23
N VAL A 314 -4.14 -5.27 6.12
CA VAL A 314 -3.57 -5.65 4.83
C VAL A 314 -2.44 -4.70 4.48
N ILE A 315 -1.27 -5.24 4.18
CA ILE A 315 -0.04 -4.47 3.89
C ILE A 315 0.35 -4.69 2.43
N ASP A 316 0.43 -3.59 1.67
CA ASP A 316 0.83 -3.58 0.26
C ASP A 316 2.28 -4.07 0.06
N ASP A 317 2.57 -4.59 -1.13
CA ASP A 317 3.88 -5.15 -1.46
C ASP A 317 4.99 -4.13 -1.68
N GLY A 318 4.62 -2.85 -1.80
CA GLY A 318 5.59 -1.78 -1.87
C GLY A 318 5.82 -1.05 -0.55
N GLU A 319 5.45 -1.66 0.58
CA GLU A 319 5.89 -1.25 1.91
C GLU A 319 7.31 -1.76 2.19
N ASP A 320 8.29 -0.86 2.18
CA ASP A 320 9.71 -1.20 2.42
C ASP A 320 10.00 -1.59 3.86
N SER A 321 9.15 -1.17 4.81
CA SER A 321 9.32 -1.45 6.23
C SER A 321 7.98 -1.57 6.94
N VAL A 322 7.74 -2.70 7.61
CA VAL A 322 6.55 -2.92 8.43
C VAL A 322 6.85 -2.57 9.89
N SER A 323 6.02 -1.73 10.50
CA SER A 323 6.12 -1.43 11.92
C SER A 323 5.85 -2.68 12.76
N LEU A 324 6.73 -3.00 13.71
CA LEU A 324 6.57 -4.15 14.61
C LEU A 324 5.26 -4.09 15.41
N SER A 325 4.74 -2.89 15.66
CA SER A 325 3.46 -2.69 16.36
C SER A 325 2.28 -3.27 15.59
N LEU A 326 2.37 -3.44 14.27
CA LEU A 326 1.30 -4.06 13.48
C LEU A 326 1.19 -5.56 13.75
N LEU A 327 2.27 -6.20 14.21
CA LEU A 327 2.31 -7.64 14.46
C LEU A 327 1.63 -8.02 15.78
N GLN A 328 1.25 -7.04 16.61
CA GLN A 328 0.50 -7.30 17.85
C GLN A 328 -0.95 -7.71 17.57
N PHE A 329 -1.48 -7.37 16.39
CA PHE A 329 -2.87 -7.59 16.03
C PHE A 329 -3.13 -9.04 15.58
N PRO A 330 -4.35 -9.54 15.81
CA PRO A 330 -4.72 -10.92 15.57
C PRO A 330 -4.72 -11.31 14.10
N LEU A 331 -5.15 -10.41 13.21
CA LEU A 331 -5.24 -10.67 11.78
C LEU A 331 -4.41 -9.68 10.98
N TRP A 332 -3.42 -10.20 10.26
CA TRP A 332 -2.67 -9.41 9.30
C TRP A 332 -2.20 -10.23 8.10
N LEU A 333 -2.32 -9.62 6.93
CA LEU A 333 -1.91 -10.14 5.64
C LEU A 333 -0.95 -9.15 5.01
N ALA A 334 0.32 -9.54 4.84
CA ALA A 334 1.28 -8.74 4.10
C ALA A 334 1.55 -9.34 2.73
N PHE A 335 1.78 -8.51 1.72
CA PHE A 335 2.37 -8.97 0.47
C PHE A 335 3.86 -8.63 0.48
N ALA A 336 4.71 -9.62 0.24
CA ALA A 336 6.15 -9.43 0.14
C ALA A 336 6.55 -9.36 -1.34
N PRO A 337 7.32 -8.35 -1.77
CA PRO A 337 7.76 -8.26 -3.16
C PRO A 337 8.64 -9.48 -3.50
N ASP A 338 8.49 -10.03 -4.70
CA ASP A 338 9.34 -11.14 -5.14
C ASP A 338 10.75 -10.60 -5.45
N PRO A 339 11.80 -11.05 -4.75
CA PRO A 339 13.18 -10.63 -5.07
C PRO A 339 13.62 -10.99 -6.49
N ARG A 340 12.90 -11.91 -7.17
CA ARG A 340 13.16 -12.32 -8.56
C ARG A 340 12.34 -11.56 -9.59
N GLN A 341 11.30 -10.84 -9.17
CA GLN A 341 10.44 -10.01 -10.00
C GLN A 341 10.17 -8.69 -9.26
N PRO A 342 11.05 -7.69 -9.39
CA PRO A 342 10.77 -6.38 -8.80
C PRO A 342 9.44 -5.86 -9.34
N SER A 343 8.57 -5.37 -8.46
CA SER A 343 7.32 -4.71 -8.85
C SER A 343 7.65 -3.61 -9.86
N TYR A 344 6.92 -3.57 -10.97
CA TYR A 344 7.15 -2.67 -12.11
C TYR A 344 6.80 -1.20 -11.82
N ASP A 345 6.90 -0.77 -10.55
CA ASP A 345 6.60 0.59 -10.09
C ASP A 345 7.82 1.54 -10.15
N LEU A 346 8.92 1.13 -10.80
CA LEU A 346 10.10 1.98 -11.01
C LEU A 346 10.02 2.74 -12.34
N PHE A 347 8.98 3.54 -12.57
CA PHE A 347 9.00 4.60 -13.60
C PHE A 347 8.22 5.83 -13.20
#